data_AF-A0A815BJR8-F1
#
_entry.id   AF-A0A815BJR8-F1
#
_cell.length_a   1.000
_cell.length_b   1.000
_cell.length_c   1.000
_cell.angle_alpha   90.00
_cell.angle_beta   90.00
_cell.angle_gamma   90.00
#
_symmetry.space_group_name_H-M   'P 1'
#
loop_
_entity.id
_entity.type
_entity.pdbx_description
1 polymer ?
#
loop_
_entity_poly.entity_id
_entity_poly.type
_entity_poly.pdbx_seq_one_letter_code
_entity_poly.pdbx_strand_id
1 'polypeptide(L)'
;MLSRSLLFFQQLTIINSNRSLARLFGQPVKQTFGGRLKRRLRNVVIISIAGYGIFHGYRKYRHYRWFKEMKDADNIAGTRPRIVVLGTGWGAVPFLKHIDTQKYEVVCISPRNYFLMTPLLPSVGVGTVETRTVIESIRSLIGPRIKYLEAQCVNVDVKAKKVTCSSSNEEKSIDESAKEASRASSRVVIDSARTRPVFDMNYDILLVAIGSENNTFNTPGVKEHAHMLKEINDARRIRSAISDAFESAMTPLQTVDERKRLLQFVVVGGGPTGVEIAAE
;
A
#
# COMPACT_ATOMS: atom_id res chain seq x y z
N MET A 1 -67.61 24.52 0.87
CA MET A 1 -68.33 23.28 1.20
C MET A 1 -67.35 22.41 2.00
N LEU A 2 -67.34 22.45 3.34
CA LEU A 2 -68.18 21.61 4.25
C LEU A 2 -68.16 20.13 3.82
N SER A 3 -67.86 19.12 4.64
CA SER A 3 -67.75 19.01 6.10
C SER A 3 -67.40 17.54 6.46
N ARG A 4 -67.02 17.31 7.73
CA ARG A 4 -67.05 16.05 8.52
C ARG A 4 -65.91 15.03 8.31
N SER A 5 -65.17 14.55 9.31
CA SER A 5 -65.25 14.68 10.78
C SER A 5 -63.92 14.29 11.45
N LEU A 6 -63.37 15.22 12.26
CA LEU A 6 -62.63 14.92 13.49
C LEU A 6 -63.64 14.54 14.57
N LEU A 7 -63.27 13.63 15.50
CA LEU A 7 -63.49 13.69 16.96
C LEU A 7 -63.48 12.27 17.55
N PHE A 8 -62.47 11.98 18.38
CA PHE A 8 -62.61 11.42 19.75
C PHE A 8 -61.19 11.26 20.35
N PHE A 9 -60.59 12.36 20.83
CA PHE A 9 -60.61 12.85 22.22
C PHE A 9 -59.50 12.28 23.11
N GLN A 10 -58.43 13.07 23.27
CA GLN A 10 -57.75 13.26 24.55
C GLN A 10 -58.69 14.05 25.48
N GLN A 11 -59.01 13.54 26.67
CA GLN A 11 -59.05 14.29 27.95
C GLN A 11 -59.75 13.44 29.03
N LEU A 12 -59.05 13.16 30.13
CA LEU A 12 -59.53 13.57 31.45
C LEU A 12 -58.41 13.41 32.50
N THR A 13 -57.88 14.57 32.84
CA THR A 13 -56.98 14.84 33.94
C THR A 13 -57.82 15.03 35.21
N ILE A 14 -57.45 14.32 36.29
CA ILE A 14 -57.71 14.63 37.71
C ILE A 14 -59.17 14.55 38.22
N ILE A 15 -59.47 13.49 38.99
CA ILE A 15 -60.37 13.55 40.16
C ILE A 15 -59.75 12.78 41.34
N ASN A 16 -59.33 13.57 42.33
CA ASN A 16 -59.41 13.40 43.79
C ASN A 16 -58.91 12.15 44.53
N SER A 17 -58.04 12.48 45.49
CA SER A 17 -58.17 12.16 46.92
C SER A 17 -57.79 10.76 47.41
N ASN A 18 -56.63 10.75 48.08
CA ASN A 18 -56.30 9.91 49.24
C ASN A 18 -57.51 9.28 49.93
N ARG A 19 -57.49 7.95 50.03
CA ARG A 19 -57.76 7.19 51.27
C ARG A 19 -57.21 5.77 51.14
N SER A 20 -55.96 5.62 51.59
CA SER A 20 -55.53 4.55 52.51
C SER A 20 -56.18 3.18 52.36
N LEU A 21 -55.42 2.22 51.82
CA LEU A 21 -55.28 0.86 52.37
C LEU A 21 -54.01 0.24 51.78
N ALA A 22 -52.87 0.62 52.37
CA ALA A 22 -51.70 -0.23 52.31
C ALA A 22 -52.07 -1.61 52.89
N ARG A 23 -51.51 -2.66 52.28
CA ARG A 23 -51.34 -4.01 52.84
C ARG A 23 -52.55 -4.96 52.76
N LEU A 24 -52.61 -5.68 51.64
CA LEU A 24 -52.69 -7.15 51.71
C LEU A 24 -51.52 -7.69 50.87
N PHE A 25 -50.39 -7.85 51.56
CA PHE A 25 -49.16 -8.50 51.10
C PHE A 25 -49.47 -9.86 50.47
N GLY A 26 -48.77 -10.34 49.44
CA GLY A 26 -47.63 -9.76 48.74
C GLY A 26 -47.06 -10.73 47.72
N GLN A 27 -46.26 -10.20 46.81
CA GLN A 27 -45.13 -10.93 46.24
C GLN A 27 -44.00 -9.93 46.00
N PRO A 28 -42.76 -10.19 46.47
CA PRO A 28 -41.64 -9.32 46.16
C PRO A 28 -41.29 -9.48 44.68
N VAL A 29 -41.44 -8.41 43.90
CA VAL A 29 -40.82 -8.32 42.57
C VAL A 29 -39.31 -8.26 42.79
N LYS A 30 -38.65 -9.42 42.80
CA LYS A 30 -37.19 -9.50 42.83
C LYS A 30 -36.62 -8.73 41.64
N GLN A 31 -35.87 -7.68 41.93
CA GLN A 31 -35.07 -6.92 40.97
C GLN A 31 -34.17 -7.86 40.14
N THR A 32 -34.57 -8.19 38.91
CA THR A 32 -33.77 -9.02 37.98
C THR A 32 -32.99 -8.20 36.96
N PHE A 33 -32.95 -6.86 37.10
CA PHE A 33 -32.24 -5.97 36.17
C PHE A 33 -30.72 -6.16 36.24
N GLY A 34 -30.15 -6.27 37.44
CA GLY A 34 -28.72 -6.51 37.65
C GLY A 34 -28.23 -7.87 37.13
N GLY A 35 -29.08 -8.89 37.18
CA GLY A 35 -28.76 -10.23 36.67
C GLY A 35 -28.69 -10.30 35.15
N ARG A 36 -29.60 -9.60 34.44
CA ARG A 36 -29.55 -9.48 32.97
C ARG A 36 -28.34 -8.69 32.50
N LEU A 37 -28.01 -7.59 33.18
CA LEU A 37 -26.84 -6.77 32.85
C LEU A 37 -25.53 -7.53 33.09
N LYS A 38 -25.39 -8.23 34.23
CA LYS A 38 -24.24 -9.10 34.51
C LYS A 38 -24.09 -10.22 33.48
N ARG A 39 -25.19 -10.84 33.03
CA ARG A 39 -25.15 -11.85 31.96
C ARG A 39 -24.72 -11.26 30.61
N ARG A 40 -25.21 -10.07 30.25
CA ARG A 40 -24.78 -9.37 29.01
C ARG A 40 -23.29 -9.02 29.04
N LEU A 41 -22.80 -8.45 30.14
CA LEU A 41 -21.36 -8.13 30.30
C LEU A 41 -20.49 -9.40 30.22
N ARG A 42 -20.89 -10.47 30.91
CA ARG A 42 -20.21 -11.76 30.83
C ARG A 42 -20.16 -12.31 29.39
N ASN A 43 -21.26 -12.23 28.67
CA ASN A 43 -21.32 -12.69 27.28
C ASN A 43 -20.41 -11.85 26.36
N VAL A 44 -20.36 -10.53 26.55
CA VAL A 44 -19.42 -9.66 25.81
C VAL A 44 -17.98 -10.06 26.07
N VAL A 45 -17.59 -10.27 27.33
CA VAL A 45 -16.22 -10.71 27.69
C VAL A 45 -15.89 -12.06 27.06
N ILE A 46 -16.80 -13.04 27.12
CA ILE A 46 -16.60 -14.37 26.51
C ILE A 46 -16.44 -14.26 24.98
N ILE A 47 -17.29 -13.47 24.32
CA ILE A 47 -17.21 -13.26 22.86
C ILE A 47 -15.89 -12.57 22.49
N SER A 48 -15.44 -11.58 23.26
CA SER A 48 -14.16 -10.91 23.02
C SER A 48 -12.96 -11.86 23.18
N ILE A 49 -12.96 -12.72 24.21
CA ILE A 49 -11.90 -13.72 24.43
C ILE A 49 -11.90 -14.76 23.31
N ALA A 50 -13.07 -15.28 22.95
CA ALA A 50 -13.21 -16.24 21.86
C ALA A 50 -12.79 -15.63 20.51
N GLY A 51 -13.23 -14.40 20.23
CA GLY A 51 -12.85 -13.64 19.04
C GLY A 51 -11.34 -13.39 18.96
N TYR A 52 -10.71 -13.04 20.08
CA TYR A 52 -9.26 -12.89 20.17
C TYR A 52 -8.51 -14.20 19.89
N GLY A 53 -8.97 -15.31 20.49
CA GLY A 53 -8.40 -16.64 20.27
C GLY A 53 -8.50 -17.09 18.82
N ILE A 54 -9.66 -16.89 18.18
CA ILE A 54 -9.88 -17.19 16.76
C ILE A 54 -8.98 -16.31 15.88
N PHE A 55 -8.90 -15.01 16.16
CA PHE A 55 -8.09 -14.05 15.41
C PHE A 55 -6.59 -14.39 15.48
N HIS A 56 -6.07 -14.67 16.67
CA HIS A 56 -4.68 -15.07 16.86
C HIS A 56 -4.37 -16.44 16.26
N GLY A 57 -5.27 -17.41 16.44
CA GLY A 57 -5.19 -18.72 15.79
C GLY A 57 -5.11 -18.59 14.28
N TYR A 58 -5.98 -17.77 13.69
CA TYR A 58 -6.01 -17.49 12.25
C TYR A 58 -4.72 -16.79 11.77
N ARG A 59 -4.23 -15.77 12.50
CA ARG A 59 -2.96 -15.11 12.16
C ARG A 59 -1.78 -16.09 12.19
N LYS A 60 -1.69 -16.93 13.22
CA LYS A 60 -0.63 -17.93 13.35
C LYS A 60 -0.72 -18.98 12.24
N TYR A 61 -1.92 -19.48 11.94
CA TYR A 61 -2.15 -20.40 10.83
C TYR A 61 -1.76 -19.79 9.48
N ARG A 62 -2.19 -18.55 9.20
CA ARG A 62 -1.85 -17.83 7.97
C ARG A 62 -0.34 -17.67 7.82
N HIS A 63 0.35 -17.29 8.90
CA HIS A 63 1.80 -17.14 8.90
C HIS A 63 2.51 -18.48 8.67
N TYR A 64 2.12 -19.55 9.37
CA TYR A 64 2.67 -20.88 9.17
C TYR A 64 2.46 -21.38 7.73
N ARG A 65 1.24 -21.23 7.21
CA ARG A 65 0.89 -21.59 5.83
C ARG A 65 1.74 -20.82 4.83
N TRP A 66 1.96 -19.52 5.06
CA TRP A 66 2.81 -18.67 4.22
C TRP A 66 4.24 -19.23 4.12
N PHE A 67 4.86 -19.55 5.26
CA PHE A 67 6.20 -20.13 5.28
C PHE A 67 6.26 -21.53 4.65
N LYS A 68 5.23 -22.35 4.87
CA LYS A 68 5.14 -23.66 4.24
C LYS A 68 5.10 -23.52 2.71
N GLU A 69 4.24 -22.66 2.18
CA GLU A 69 4.12 -22.42 0.75
C GLU A 69 5.42 -21.84 0.14
N MET A 70 6.15 -21.00 0.87
CA MET A 70 7.48 -20.53 0.44
C MET A 70 8.50 -21.68 0.36
N LYS A 71 8.59 -22.51 1.40
CA LYS A 71 9.50 -23.68 1.41
C LYS A 71 9.16 -24.69 0.32
N ASP A 72 7.87 -24.96 0.13
CA ASP A 72 7.40 -25.87 -0.91
C ASP A 72 7.77 -25.34 -2.31
N ALA A 73 7.70 -24.02 -2.53
CA ALA A 73 8.15 -23.40 -3.78
C ALA A 73 9.67 -23.51 -3.98
N ASP A 74 10.47 -23.30 -2.94
CA ASP A 74 11.93 -23.44 -3.01
C ASP A 74 12.37 -24.90 -3.26
N ASN A 75 11.67 -25.89 -2.66
CA ASN A 75 11.97 -27.31 -2.85
C ASN A 75 11.72 -27.81 -4.29
N ILE A 76 10.90 -27.09 -5.06
CA ILE A 76 10.54 -27.46 -6.44
C ILE A 76 11.32 -26.60 -7.46
N ALA A 77 12.15 -25.67 -7.00
CA ALA A 77 12.97 -24.81 -7.83
C ALA A 77 13.89 -25.64 -8.76
N GLY A 78 13.88 -25.31 -10.06
CA GLY A 78 14.67 -26.03 -11.07
C GLY A 78 14.01 -27.25 -11.72
N THR A 79 12.80 -27.66 -11.30
CA THR A 79 12.05 -28.74 -11.97
C THR A 79 11.04 -28.25 -13.02
N ARG A 80 10.72 -26.96 -12.99
CA ARG A 80 9.72 -26.30 -13.83
C ARG A 80 10.36 -25.20 -14.66
N PRO A 81 9.80 -24.85 -15.83
CA PRO A 81 10.26 -23.71 -16.59
C PRO A 81 10.19 -22.43 -15.76
N ARG A 82 11.25 -21.63 -15.78
CA ARG A 82 11.37 -20.39 -15.02
C ARG A 82 10.89 -19.18 -15.82
N ILE A 83 9.98 -18.43 -15.22
CA ILE A 83 9.57 -17.11 -15.70
C ILE A 83 10.22 -16.04 -14.82
N VAL A 84 11.05 -15.20 -15.44
CA VAL A 84 11.55 -13.99 -14.80
C VAL A 84 10.67 -12.82 -15.23
N VAL A 85 10.11 -12.11 -14.25
CA VAL A 85 9.29 -10.92 -14.45
C VAL A 85 10.09 -9.70 -13.99
N LEU A 86 10.35 -8.77 -14.90
CA LEU A 86 11.02 -7.51 -14.59
C LEU A 86 9.98 -6.40 -14.38
N GLY A 87 9.98 -5.82 -13.18
CA GLY A 87 9.10 -4.71 -12.81
C GLY A 87 7.90 -5.12 -11.93
N THR A 88 7.31 -4.13 -11.30
CA THR A 88 6.20 -4.26 -10.33
C THR A 88 5.06 -3.27 -10.62
N GLY A 89 4.93 -2.86 -11.89
CA GLY A 89 3.90 -1.93 -12.35
C GLY A 89 2.67 -2.62 -12.96
N TRP A 90 1.90 -1.85 -13.73
CA TRP A 90 0.68 -2.29 -14.41
C TRP A 90 0.85 -3.46 -15.37
N GLY A 91 2.02 -3.64 -15.99
CA GLY A 91 2.29 -4.81 -16.84
C GLY A 91 2.59 -6.08 -16.03
N ALA A 92 3.22 -5.94 -14.86
CA ALA A 92 3.69 -7.08 -14.07
C ALA A 92 2.61 -7.62 -13.13
N VAL A 93 1.92 -6.74 -12.40
CA VAL A 93 1.02 -7.17 -11.31
C VAL A 93 -0.17 -8.01 -11.80
N PRO A 94 -0.90 -7.63 -12.87
CA PRO A 94 -1.96 -8.48 -13.40
C PRO A 94 -1.45 -9.86 -13.83
N PHE A 95 -0.28 -9.93 -14.45
CA PHE A 95 0.35 -11.21 -14.81
C PHE A 95 0.66 -12.05 -13.58
N LEU A 96 1.35 -11.47 -12.59
CA LEU A 96 1.74 -12.15 -11.36
C LEU A 96 0.53 -12.64 -10.54
N LYS A 97 -0.62 -11.97 -10.64
CA LYS A 97 -1.86 -12.40 -9.95
C LYS A 97 -2.53 -13.63 -10.58
N HIS A 98 -2.33 -13.86 -11.89
CA HIS A 98 -3.05 -14.90 -12.62
C HIS A 98 -2.15 -16.05 -13.11
N ILE A 99 -0.83 -15.93 -12.99
CA ILE A 99 0.10 -16.97 -13.40
C ILE A 99 -0.04 -18.23 -12.55
N ASP A 100 -0.07 -19.38 -13.22
CA ASP A 100 -0.14 -20.68 -12.57
C ASP A 100 1.23 -21.09 -12.02
N THR A 101 1.44 -20.80 -10.73
CA THR A 101 2.65 -21.16 -9.97
C THR A 101 2.85 -22.67 -9.77
N GLN A 102 1.89 -23.52 -10.16
CA GLN A 102 2.09 -24.98 -10.20
C GLN A 102 2.83 -25.42 -11.46
N LYS A 103 2.72 -24.67 -12.56
CA LYS A 103 3.36 -24.98 -13.85
C LYS A 103 4.72 -24.30 -14.01
N TYR A 104 4.90 -23.14 -13.40
CA TYR A 104 6.08 -22.30 -13.58
C TYR A 104 6.74 -21.93 -12.26
N GLU A 105 8.07 -21.86 -12.27
CA GLU A 105 8.82 -21.17 -11.22
C GLU A 105 8.84 -19.68 -11.58
N VAL A 106 8.22 -18.82 -10.77
CA VAL A 106 8.11 -17.39 -11.09
C VAL A 106 8.98 -16.57 -10.15
N VAL A 107 9.87 -15.76 -10.73
CA VAL A 107 10.71 -14.80 -10.00
C VAL A 107 10.40 -13.39 -10.49
N CYS A 108 9.93 -12.54 -9.59
CA CYS A 108 9.71 -11.13 -9.83
C CYS A 108 10.90 -10.31 -9.34
N ILE A 109 11.49 -9.49 -10.20
CA ILE A 109 12.64 -8.65 -9.93
C ILE A 109 12.26 -7.19 -10.19
N SER A 110 12.35 -6.36 -9.16
CA SER A 110 12.12 -4.91 -9.29
C SER A 110 12.87 -4.17 -8.18
N PRO A 111 13.40 -2.96 -8.44
CA PRO A 111 13.95 -2.13 -7.37
C PRO A 111 12.84 -1.59 -6.45
N ARG A 112 11.57 -1.73 -6.83
CA ARG A 112 10.41 -1.17 -6.11
C ARG A 112 9.52 -2.27 -5.55
N ASN A 113 9.43 -2.34 -4.22
CA ASN A 113 8.72 -3.39 -3.48
C ASN A 113 7.20 -3.16 -3.28
N TYR A 114 6.64 -2.18 -3.97
CA TYR A 114 5.22 -1.87 -4.00
C TYR A 114 4.72 -1.68 -5.44
N PHE A 115 3.44 -1.97 -5.65
CA PHE A 115 2.66 -1.52 -6.80
C PHE A 115 2.22 -0.08 -6.55
N LEU A 116 2.20 0.74 -7.59
CA LEU A 116 1.78 2.13 -7.54
C LEU A 116 0.56 2.34 -8.44
N MET A 117 -0.54 2.82 -7.86
CA MET A 117 -1.73 3.28 -8.57
C MET A 117 -1.45 4.65 -9.20
N THR A 118 -0.74 4.64 -10.33
CA THR A 118 -0.29 5.86 -11.01
C THR A 118 -1.39 6.87 -11.38
N PRO A 119 -2.67 6.50 -11.65
CA PRO A 119 -3.73 7.48 -11.90
C PRO A 119 -4.03 8.41 -10.72
N LEU A 120 -3.71 8.01 -9.49
CA LEU A 120 -3.95 8.83 -8.29
C LEU A 120 -2.72 9.61 -7.84
N LEU A 121 -1.62 9.55 -8.61
CA LEU A 121 -0.38 10.22 -8.26
C LEU A 121 -0.50 11.76 -8.26
N PRO A 122 -1.27 12.41 -9.16
CA PRO A 122 -1.53 13.85 -9.08
C PRO A 122 -2.12 14.29 -7.73
N SER A 123 -3.15 13.59 -7.25
CA SER A 123 -3.79 13.86 -5.96
C SER A 123 -2.84 13.68 -4.76
N VAL A 124 -1.83 12.81 -4.88
CA VAL A 124 -0.76 12.68 -3.86
C VAL A 124 0.20 13.86 -3.91
N GLY A 125 0.45 14.41 -5.10
CA GLY A 125 1.34 15.55 -5.34
C GLY A 125 0.93 16.81 -4.61
N VAL A 126 -0.38 17.03 -4.42
CA VAL A 126 -0.91 18.17 -3.65
C VAL A 126 -1.40 17.77 -2.25
N GLY A 127 -1.53 16.47 -1.97
CA GLY A 127 -1.91 15.95 -0.67
C GLY A 127 -3.41 15.71 -0.45
N THR A 128 -4.24 15.81 -1.50
CA THR A 128 -5.65 15.37 -1.51
C THR A 128 -5.77 13.90 -1.11
N VAL A 129 -4.80 13.08 -1.54
CA VAL A 129 -4.74 11.64 -1.24
C VAL A 129 -3.43 11.31 -0.53
N GLU A 130 -3.50 10.45 0.50
CA GLU A 130 -2.29 9.98 1.18
C GLU A 130 -1.59 8.90 0.36
N THR A 131 -0.26 8.97 0.27
CA THR A 131 0.60 7.99 -0.41
C THR A 131 0.26 6.54 -0.07
N ARG A 132 -0.05 6.23 1.19
CA ARG A 132 -0.34 4.86 1.64
C ARG A 132 -1.59 4.25 1.00
N THR A 133 -2.50 5.07 0.49
CA THR A 133 -3.74 4.62 -0.14
C THR A 133 -3.58 4.28 -1.62
N VAL A 134 -2.49 4.73 -2.25
CA VAL A 134 -2.22 4.53 -3.68
C VAL A 134 -1.15 3.47 -3.93
N ILE A 135 -0.67 2.81 -2.87
CA ILE A 135 0.39 1.79 -2.96
C ILE A 135 -0.05 0.48 -2.33
N GLU A 136 0.48 -0.61 -2.88
CA GLU A 136 0.23 -1.95 -2.34
C GLU A 136 1.51 -2.77 -2.31
N SER A 137 1.76 -3.46 -1.20
CA SER A 137 2.97 -4.28 -1.06
C SER A 137 2.97 -5.43 -2.06
N ILE A 138 4.05 -5.56 -2.86
CA ILE A 138 4.15 -6.61 -3.87
C ILE A 138 4.11 -8.00 -3.25
N ARG A 139 4.79 -8.20 -2.11
CA ARG A 139 4.79 -9.48 -1.39
C ARG A 139 3.38 -9.85 -0.93
N SER A 140 2.57 -8.87 -0.53
CA SER A 140 1.16 -9.08 -0.16
C SER A 140 0.31 -9.46 -1.39
N LEU A 141 0.52 -8.77 -2.51
CA LEU A 141 -0.26 -8.93 -3.74
C LEU A 141 -0.04 -10.27 -4.46
N ILE A 142 1.21 -10.74 -4.53
CA ILE A 142 1.58 -11.92 -5.34
C ILE A 142 1.65 -13.21 -4.52
N GLY A 143 1.63 -13.10 -3.19
CA GLY A 143 1.65 -14.23 -2.27
C GLY A 143 3.01 -14.92 -2.11
N PRO A 144 3.07 -15.99 -1.30
CA PRO A 144 4.32 -16.68 -0.92
C PRO A 144 4.96 -17.50 -2.04
N ARG A 145 4.18 -17.93 -3.04
CA ARG A 145 4.62 -18.86 -4.09
C ARG A 145 5.46 -18.22 -5.19
N ILE A 146 5.48 -16.89 -5.25
CA ILE A 146 6.27 -16.13 -6.23
C ILE A 146 7.44 -15.49 -5.49
N LYS A 147 8.65 -15.74 -5.97
CA LYS A 147 9.87 -15.18 -5.38
C LYS A 147 10.03 -13.73 -5.80
N TYR A 148 9.95 -12.80 -4.86
CA TYR A 148 10.24 -11.39 -5.11
C TYR A 148 11.65 -11.01 -4.66
N LEU A 149 12.43 -10.43 -5.59
CA LEU A 149 13.77 -9.91 -5.38
C LEU A 149 13.78 -8.40 -5.57
N GLU A 150 14.22 -7.69 -4.53
CA GLU A 150 14.41 -6.24 -4.57
C GLU A 150 15.77 -5.93 -5.22
N ALA A 151 15.75 -5.76 -6.55
CA ALA A 151 16.93 -5.58 -7.38
C ALA A 151 16.55 -4.92 -8.72
N GLN A 152 17.50 -4.22 -9.32
CA GLN A 152 17.36 -3.62 -10.64
C GLN A 152 18.01 -4.51 -11.69
N CYS A 153 17.31 -4.80 -12.78
CA CYS A 153 17.91 -5.46 -13.93
C CYS A 153 18.72 -4.44 -14.73
N VAL A 154 20.00 -4.74 -14.95
CA VAL A 154 20.97 -3.85 -15.62
C VAL A 154 21.40 -4.37 -16.98
N ASN A 155 21.17 -5.67 -17.26
CA ASN A 155 21.45 -6.25 -18.56
C ASN A 155 20.55 -7.47 -18.82
N VAL A 156 20.20 -7.68 -20.09
CA VAL A 156 19.46 -8.84 -20.58
C VAL A 156 20.24 -9.45 -21.74
N ASP A 157 20.79 -10.64 -21.53
CA ASP A 157 21.37 -11.46 -22.60
C ASP A 157 20.30 -12.40 -23.15
N VAL A 158 19.74 -12.03 -24.30
CA VAL A 158 18.69 -12.81 -24.97
C VAL A 158 19.22 -14.13 -25.53
N LYS A 159 20.49 -14.17 -25.96
CA LYS A 159 21.09 -15.38 -26.55
C LYS A 159 21.40 -16.41 -25.48
N ALA A 160 21.99 -15.98 -24.37
CA ALA A 160 22.28 -16.83 -23.22
C ALA A 160 21.06 -17.07 -22.30
N LYS A 161 19.93 -16.42 -22.59
CA LYS A 161 18.70 -16.42 -21.77
C LYS A 161 18.96 -16.11 -20.30
N LYS A 162 19.61 -14.98 -20.08
CA LYS A 162 20.15 -14.60 -18.77
C LYS A 162 19.91 -13.12 -18.49
N VAL A 163 19.48 -12.80 -17.28
CA VAL A 163 19.43 -11.42 -16.79
C VAL A 163 20.52 -11.19 -15.75
N THR A 164 21.10 -10.00 -15.77
CA THR A 164 22.03 -9.53 -14.74
C THR A 164 21.34 -8.45 -13.94
N CYS A 165 21.37 -8.59 -12.61
CA CYS A 165 20.69 -7.69 -11.69
C CYS A 165 21.65 -7.18 -10.62
N SER A 166 21.46 -5.93 -10.21
CA SER A 166 22.16 -5.31 -9.07
C SER A 166 21.20 -5.13 -7.90
N SER A 167 21.66 -5.37 -6.67
CA SER A 167 20.85 -5.06 -5.49
C SER A 167 20.52 -3.56 -5.46
N SER A 168 19.28 -3.22 -5.12
CA SER A 168 18.79 -1.84 -5.03
C SER A 168 19.13 -1.15 -3.71
N ASN A 169 19.71 -1.87 -2.73
CA ASN A 169 20.16 -1.27 -1.47
C ASN A 169 21.44 -0.46 -1.73
N GLU A 170 21.28 0.86 -1.88
CA GLU A 170 22.40 1.78 -2.13
C GLU A 170 23.27 2.06 -0.89
N GLU A 171 22.92 1.58 0.31
CA GLU A 171 23.55 2.04 1.56
C GLU A 171 24.07 0.95 2.50
N LYS A 172 23.93 -0.34 2.18
CA LYS A 172 24.71 -1.33 2.93
C LYS A 172 26.08 -1.40 2.30
N SER A 173 27.03 -0.69 2.92
CA SER A 173 28.44 -1.08 2.93
C SER A 173 28.53 -2.60 2.93
N ILE A 174 29.50 -3.14 2.20
CA ILE A 174 29.75 -4.57 2.02
C ILE A 174 29.86 -5.25 3.39
N ASP A 175 28.72 -5.56 4.00
CA ASP A 175 28.62 -6.32 5.23
C ASP A 175 29.01 -7.76 4.87
N GLU A 176 29.67 -8.42 5.81
CA GLU A 176 30.19 -9.77 5.69
C GLU A 176 29.17 -10.79 5.15
N SER A 177 27.88 -10.49 5.26
CA SER A 177 26.77 -11.24 4.65
C SER A 177 26.85 -11.37 3.12
N ALA A 178 27.38 -10.37 2.40
CA ALA A 178 27.60 -10.47 0.95
C ALA A 178 28.80 -11.37 0.60
N LYS A 179 29.83 -11.40 1.46
CA LYS A 179 30.96 -12.34 1.34
C LYS A 179 30.53 -13.78 1.66
N GLU A 180 29.58 -13.96 2.58
CA GLU A 180 29.03 -15.26 2.91
C GLU A 180 28.04 -15.78 1.85
N ALA A 181 27.22 -14.90 1.26
CA ALA A 181 26.39 -15.24 0.10
C ALA A 181 27.22 -15.60 -1.15
N SER A 182 28.39 -14.95 -1.34
CA SER A 182 29.38 -15.28 -2.37
C SER A 182 30.05 -16.65 -2.13
N ARG A 183 30.24 -17.07 -0.87
CA ARG A 183 30.76 -18.40 -0.53
C ARG A 183 29.69 -19.50 -0.63
N ALA A 184 28.42 -19.16 -0.45
CA ALA A 184 27.31 -20.12 -0.49
C ALA A 184 26.70 -20.33 -1.89
N SER A 185 26.95 -19.43 -2.85
CA SER A 185 26.38 -19.52 -4.20
C SER A 185 27.36 -19.00 -5.24
N SER A 186 27.82 -19.87 -6.15
CA SER A 186 28.76 -19.59 -7.24
C SER A 186 28.27 -18.57 -8.30
N ARG A 187 27.28 -17.72 -7.98
CA ARG A 187 26.56 -16.81 -8.91
C ARG A 187 26.61 -15.33 -8.52
N VAL A 188 27.33 -14.97 -7.45
CA VAL A 188 27.58 -13.57 -7.10
C VAL A 188 28.88 -13.14 -7.78
N VAL A 189 28.77 -12.29 -8.81
CA VAL A 189 29.93 -11.68 -9.47
C VAL A 189 30.11 -10.30 -8.85
N ILE A 190 31.22 -10.11 -8.13
CA ILE A 190 31.64 -8.78 -7.69
C ILE A 190 32.34 -8.16 -8.90
N ASP A 191 31.60 -7.42 -9.73
CA ASP A 191 32.16 -6.69 -10.85
C ASP A 191 33.05 -5.57 -10.30
N SER A 192 34.37 -5.67 -10.53
CA SER A 192 35.37 -4.72 -10.05
C SER A 192 35.23 -3.33 -10.69
N ALA A 193 34.45 -3.20 -11.77
CA ALA A 193 34.14 -1.95 -12.44
C ALA A 193 32.80 -1.33 -12.01
N ARG A 194 31.96 -2.05 -11.26
CA ARG A 194 30.65 -1.55 -10.80
C ARG A 194 30.64 -1.43 -9.29
N THR A 195 30.22 -0.27 -8.79
CA THR A 195 30.16 0.06 -7.36
C THR A 195 29.19 -0.81 -6.54
N ARG A 196 28.49 -1.79 -7.16
CA ARG A 196 27.44 -2.61 -6.53
C ARG A 196 27.58 -4.09 -6.91
N PRO A 197 27.34 -5.04 -5.98
CA PRO A 197 27.35 -6.45 -6.28
C PRO A 197 26.22 -6.80 -7.27
N VAL A 198 26.57 -7.60 -8.29
CA VAL A 198 25.62 -8.10 -9.28
C VAL A 198 25.45 -9.61 -9.13
N PHE A 199 24.28 -10.10 -9.53
CA PHE A 199 24.03 -11.52 -9.65
C PHE A 199 23.32 -11.80 -10.96
N ASP A 200 23.49 -13.03 -11.40
CA ASP A 200 22.95 -13.52 -12.65
C ASP A 200 21.81 -14.50 -12.43
N MET A 201 20.80 -14.44 -13.30
CA MET A 201 19.67 -15.35 -13.29
C MET A 201 19.29 -15.80 -14.70
N ASN A 202 19.31 -17.11 -14.91
CA ASN A 202 18.82 -17.71 -16.15
C ASN A 202 17.28 -17.71 -16.14
N TYR A 203 16.68 -17.64 -17.32
CA TYR A 203 15.23 -17.71 -17.53
C TYR A 203 14.88 -18.62 -18.70
N ASP A 204 13.69 -19.22 -18.68
CA ASP A 204 13.10 -19.86 -19.86
C ASP A 204 12.21 -18.88 -20.61
N ILE A 205 11.47 -18.06 -19.85
CA ILE A 205 10.60 -17.00 -20.34
C ILE A 205 10.94 -15.71 -19.58
N LEU A 206 11.09 -14.61 -20.31
CA LEU A 206 11.31 -13.29 -19.74
C LEU A 206 10.10 -12.40 -20.03
N LEU A 207 9.47 -11.88 -18.98
CA LEU A 207 8.45 -10.85 -19.07
C LEU A 207 9.06 -9.49 -18.70
N VAL A 208 9.16 -8.59 -19.67
CA VAL A 208 9.68 -7.23 -19.48
C VAL A 208 8.52 -6.26 -19.24
N ALA A 209 8.35 -5.83 -17.99
CA ALA A 209 7.28 -4.93 -17.55
C ALA A 209 7.84 -3.77 -16.70
N ILE A 210 9.00 -3.25 -17.09
CA ILE A 210 9.76 -2.21 -16.37
C ILE A 210 9.17 -0.80 -16.53
N GLY A 211 8.26 -0.60 -17.48
CA GLY A 211 7.66 0.71 -17.76
C GLY A 211 8.57 1.62 -18.59
N SER A 212 8.47 2.92 -18.34
CA SER A 212 9.21 3.98 -19.03
C SER A 212 9.66 5.06 -18.05
N GLU A 213 10.70 5.80 -18.42
CA GLU A 213 11.23 6.93 -17.65
C GLU A 213 10.71 8.28 -18.18
N ASN A 214 10.91 9.34 -17.41
CA ASN A 214 10.60 10.70 -17.83
C ASN A 214 11.51 11.12 -18.99
N ASN A 215 10.92 11.58 -20.08
CA ASN A 215 11.67 12.16 -21.19
C ASN A 215 11.74 13.68 -21.03
N THR A 216 12.96 14.20 -20.91
CA THR A 216 13.21 15.65 -20.80
C THR A 216 13.45 16.31 -22.17
N PHE A 217 13.50 15.51 -23.24
CA PHE A 217 13.85 15.95 -24.59
C PHE A 217 15.20 16.68 -24.68
N ASN A 218 16.09 16.43 -23.71
CA ASN A 218 17.35 17.16 -23.53
C ASN A 218 17.16 18.69 -23.40
N THR A 219 16.01 19.13 -22.91
CA THR A 219 15.74 20.54 -22.64
C THR A 219 16.62 21.00 -21.47
N PRO A 220 17.51 22.00 -21.66
CA PRO A 220 18.41 22.45 -20.60
C PRO A 220 17.63 22.96 -19.37
N GLY A 221 18.11 22.63 -18.17
CA GLY A 221 17.51 23.09 -16.91
C GLY A 221 16.34 22.23 -16.40
N VAL A 222 15.76 21.36 -17.22
CA VAL A 222 14.60 20.54 -16.80
C VAL A 222 14.99 19.52 -15.72
N LYS A 223 16.16 18.89 -15.81
CA LYS A 223 16.58 17.91 -14.80
C LYS A 223 16.96 18.56 -13.48
N GLU A 224 17.43 19.81 -13.55
CA GLU A 224 17.96 20.57 -12.43
C GLU A 224 16.86 21.34 -11.68
N HIS A 225 15.84 21.82 -12.39
CA HIS A 225 14.85 22.76 -11.84
C HIS A 225 13.40 22.25 -11.86
N ALA A 226 13.05 21.28 -12.70
CA ALA A 226 11.68 20.79 -12.79
C ALA A 226 11.43 19.60 -11.86
N HIS A 227 10.25 19.56 -11.25
CA HIS A 227 9.77 18.37 -10.57
C HIS A 227 9.05 17.45 -11.56
N MET A 228 9.49 16.20 -11.65
CA MET A 228 8.78 15.16 -12.38
C MET A 228 7.56 14.70 -11.58
N LEU A 229 6.69 13.88 -12.20
CA LEU A 229 5.58 13.20 -11.51
C LEU A 229 5.43 11.79 -12.08
N LYS A 230 6.24 10.85 -11.58
CA LYS A 230 6.25 9.45 -12.04
C LYS A 230 6.20 8.45 -10.90
N GLU A 231 6.88 8.77 -9.79
CA GLU A 231 6.97 7.94 -8.59
C GLU A 231 6.47 8.68 -7.34
N ILE A 232 6.30 7.96 -6.23
CA ILE A 232 5.89 8.53 -4.94
C ILE A 232 6.83 9.67 -4.50
N ASN A 233 8.14 9.46 -4.66
CA ASN A 233 9.14 10.43 -4.22
C ASN A 233 9.01 11.74 -5.01
N ASP A 234 8.57 11.66 -6.26
CA ASP A 234 8.31 12.83 -7.09
C ASP A 234 7.11 13.62 -6.56
N ALA A 235 5.99 12.94 -6.31
CA ALA A 235 4.79 13.54 -5.73
C ALA A 235 5.08 14.19 -4.37
N ARG A 236 5.88 13.54 -3.53
CA ARG A 236 6.32 14.11 -2.24
C ARG A 236 7.18 15.37 -2.43
N ARG A 237 8.09 15.39 -3.40
CA ARG A 237 8.92 16.57 -3.71
C ARG A 237 8.07 17.74 -4.19
N ILE A 238 7.08 17.49 -5.06
CA ILE A 238 6.12 18.51 -5.51
C ILE A 238 5.38 19.10 -4.31
N ARG A 239 4.82 18.24 -3.44
CA ARG A 239 4.11 18.70 -2.24
C ARG A 239 4.97 19.58 -1.35
N SER A 240 6.20 19.14 -1.08
CA SER A 240 7.17 19.92 -0.29
C SER A 240 7.47 21.25 -0.96
N ALA A 241 7.77 21.27 -2.26
CA ALA A 241 8.06 22.51 -2.99
C ALA A 241 6.88 23.50 -2.97
N ILE A 242 5.65 23.02 -3.09
CA ILE A 242 4.44 23.86 -2.98
C ILE A 242 4.33 24.46 -1.57
N SER A 243 4.52 23.64 -0.53
CA SER A 243 4.49 24.12 0.87
C SER A 243 5.60 25.13 1.15
N ASP A 244 6.82 24.83 0.71
CA ASP A 244 7.99 25.70 0.88
C ASP A 244 7.79 27.04 0.16
N ALA A 245 7.12 27.04 -1.01
CA ALA A 245 6.77 28.25 -1.74
C ALA A 245 5.80 29.14 -0.95
N PHE A 246 4.76 28.56 -0.35
CA PHE A 246 3.82 29.29 0.50
C PHE A 246 4.51 29.88 1.73
N GLU A 247 5.27 29.08 2.47
CA GLU A 247 6.00 29.53 3.67
C GLU A 247 7.01 30.65 3.34
N SER A 248 7.75 30.49 2.24
CA SER A 248 8.70 31.50 1.76
C SER A 248 7.99 32.79 1.38
N ALA A 249 6.83 32.72 0.72
CA ALA A 249 6.05 33.89 0.30
C ALA A 249 5.43 34.65 1.49
N MET A 250 5.12 33.94 2.59
CA MET A 250 4.59 34.54 3.82
C MET A 250 5.65 35.25 4.67
N THR A 251 6.94 35.09 4.34
CA THR A 251 8.02 35.75 5.10
C THR A 251 7.87 37.28 5.04
N PRO A 252 7.91 37.99 6.20
CA PRO A 252 7.66 39.44 6.25
C PRO A 252 8.60 40.28 5.38
N LEU A 253 9.81 39.79 5.11
CA LEU A 253 10.85 40.50 4.36
C LEU A 253 10.67 40.42 2.82
N GLN A 254 9.68 39.69 2.31
CA GLN A 254 9.54 39.52 0.87
C GLN A 254 8.87 40.69 0.17
N THR A 255 9.45 41.06 -0.98
CA THR A 255 8.90 42.04 -1.90
C THR A 255 7.65 41.47 -2.59
N VAL A 256 6.80 42.37 -3.12
CA VAL A 256 5.60 41.98 -3.87
C VAL A 256 5.95 41.14 -5.09
N ASP A 257 7.02 41.48 -5.81
CA ASP A 257 7.44 40.77 -7.01
C ASP A 257 7.98 39.37 -6.68
N GLU A 258 8.73 39.24 -5.59
CA GLU A 258 9.22 37.92 -5.15
C GLU A 258 8.07 37.02 -4.68
N ARG A 259 7.06 37.57 -4.00
CA ARG A 259 5.84 36.83 -3.66
C ARG A 259 5.11 36.32 -4.90
N LYS A 260 4.97 37.16 -5.93
CA LYS A 260 4.35 36.74 -7.21
C LYS A 260 5.15 35.61 -7.87
N ARG A 261 6.49 35.71 -7.86
CA ARG A 261 7.38 34.69 -8.42
C ARG A 261 7.26 33.36 -7.66
N LEU A 262 7.27 33.39 -6.33
CA LEU A 262 7.16 32.20 -5.48
C LEU A 262 5.81 31.48 -5.65
N LEU A 263 4.73 32.23 -5.84
CA LEU A 263 3.37 31.69 -6.01
C LEU A 263 3.01 31.39 -7.48
N GLN A 264 3.99 31.41 -8.38
CA GLN A 264 3.79 31.03 -9.78
C GLN A 264 4.14 29.56 -9.99
N PHE A 265 3.13 28.77 -10.32
CA PHE A 265 3.29 27.35 -10.66
C PHE A 265 3.16 27.17 -12.17
N VAL A 266 4.06 26.38 -12.76
CA VAL A 266 4.06 26.08 -14.20
C VAL A 266 3.98 24.57 -14.37
N VAL A 267 2.91 24.10 -15.01
CA VAL A 267 2.73 22.69 -15.36
C VAL A 267 3.01 22.51 -16.85
N VAL A 268 3.98 21.66 -17.17
CA VAL A 268 4.40 21.39 -18.55
C VAL A 268 3.82 20.06 -19.01
N GLY A 269 2.88 20.13 -19.96
CA GLY A 269 2.24 18.99 -20.60
C GLY A 269 0.73 18.97 -20.40
N GLY A 270 -0.03 19.02 -21.50
CA GLY A 270 -1.49 19.00 -21.49
C GLY A 270 -2.13 17.60 -21.53
N GLY A 271 -1.35 16.56 -21.23
CA GLY A 271 -1.89 15.20 -21.09
C GLY A 271 -2.67 15.03 -19.77
N PRO A 272 -3.36 13.90 -19.56
CA PRO A 272 -4.19 13.66 -18.37
C PRO A 272 -3.46 13.99 -17.06
N THR A 273 -2.23 13.50 -16.90
CA THR A 273 -1.41 13.77 -15.71
C THR A 273 -1.16 15.25 -15.45
N GLY A 274 -0.88 16.02 -16.50
CA GLY A 274 -0.63 17.46 -16.38
C GLY A 274 -1.91 18.27 -16.15
N VAL A 275 -3.02 17.85 -16.76
CA VAL A 275 -4.34 18.45 -16.51
C VAL A 275 -4.79 18.18 -15.07
N GLU A 276 -4.65 16.95 -14.59
CA GLU A 276 -5.05 16.55 -13.23
C GLU A 276 -4.23 17.28 -12.16
N ILE A 277 -2.90 17.33 -12.27
CA ILE A 277 -2.06 18.03 -11.27
C ILE A 277 -2.26 19.54 -11.27
N ALA A 278 -2.67 20.13 -12.41
CA ALA A 278 -2.97 21.56 -12.47
C ALA A 278 -4.36 21.89 -11.88
N ALA A 279 -5.26 20.90 -11.83
CA ALA A 279 -6.62 21.07 -11.34
C ALA A 279 -6.76 20.75 -9.83
N GLU A 280 -5.97 19.79 -9.35
CA GLU A 280 -5.80 19.44 -7.93
C GLU A 280 -5.14 20.58 -7.12
#